data_AF-A0A952TD97-F1
#
_entry.id   AF-A0A952TD97-F1
#
_cell.length_a   1.000
_cell.length_b   1.000
_cell.length_c   1.000
_cell.angle_alpha   90.00
_cell.angle_beta   90.00
_cell.angle_gamma   90.00
#
_symmetry.space_group_name_H-M   'P 1'
#
loop_
_entity.id
_entity.type
_entity.pdbx_description
1 polymer ?
#
loop_
_entity_poly.entity_id
_entity_poly.type
_entity_poly.pdbx_seq_one_letter_code
_entity_poly.pdbx_strand_id
1 'polypeptide(L)' 'MILVDTSVWIDFLRYDNDKLRQLLINNKIVTHQLVIGELACGNIKNRLVF' A
#
# COMPACT_ATOMS: atom_id res chain seq x y z
N MET A 1 -9.43 -13.08 3.86
CA MET A 1 -8.46 -12.06 4.27
C MET A 1 -7.31 -12.15 3.27
N ILE A 2 -6.94 -11.05 2.62
CA ILE A 2 -6.02 -10.99 1.48
C ILE A 2 -4.83 -10.13 1.91
N LEU A 3 -3.64 -10.72 1.95
CA LEU A 3 -2.41 -9.96 2.18
C LEU A 3 -1.96 -9.32 0.86
N VAL A 4 -1.76 -8.01 0.88
CA VAL A 4 -1.37 -7.24 -0.30
C VAL A 4 0.11 -6.93 -0.24
N ASP A 5 0.79 -7.18 -1.36
CA ASP A 5 2.21 -6.92 -1.56
C ASP A 5 2.49 -5.43 -1.87
N THR A 6 3.73 -5.01 -1.70
CA THR A 6 4.20 -3.64 -1.94
C THR A 6 3.94 -3.18 -3.38
N SER A 7 4.17 -4.05 -4.37
CA SER A 7 3.93 -3.72 -5.78
C SER A 7 2.47 -3.30 -6.04
N VAL A 8 1.52 -4.06 -5.50
CA VAL A 8 0.08 -3.79 -5.62
C VAL A 8 -0.31 -2.49 -4.92
N TRP A 9 0.29 -2.20 -3.75
CA TRP A 9 0.08 -0.91 -3.09
C TRP A 9 0.61 0.27 -3.91
N ILE A 10 1.80 0.14 -4.50
CA ILE A 10 2.38 1.19 -5.36
C ILE A 10 1.48 1.48 -6.54
N ASP A 11 0.99 0.44 -7.22
CA ASP A 11 0.11 0.59 -8.38
C ASP A 11 -1.21 1.28 -7.99
N PHE A 12 -1.83 0.85 -6.87
CA PHE A 12 -3.06 1.46 -6.36
C PHE A 12 -2.87 2.93 -5.98
N LEU A 13 -1.77 3.28 -5.31
CA LEU A 13 -1.49 4.65 -4.89
C LEU A 13 -1.19 5.59 -6.07
N ARG A 14 -0.72 5.06 -7.20
CA ARG A 14 -0.41 5.85 -8.41
C ARG A 14 -1.58 5.98 -9.37
N TYR A 15 -2.38 4.93 -9.54
CA TYR A 15 -3.33 4.82 -10.65
C TYR A 15 -4.76 4.46 -10.22
N ASP A 16 -5.01 4.28 -8.91
CA ASP A 16 -6.26 3.73 -8.35
C ASP A 16 -6.57 2.31 -8.87
N ASN A 17 -7.42 1.58 -8.17
CA ASN A 17 -7.87 0.24 -8.58
C ASN A 17 -9.21 -0.08 -7.93
N ASP A 18 -10.28 -0.12 -8.72
CA ASP A 18 -11.65 -0.33 -8.23
C ASP A 18 -11.81 -1.64 -7.45
N LYS A 19 -11.17 -2.71 -7.90
CA LYS A 19 -11.22 -4.01 -7.23
C LYS A 19 -10.53 -3.94 -5.87
N LEU A 20 -9.35 -3.34 -5.81
CA LEU A 20 -8.61 -3.21 -4.55
C LEU A 20 -9.35 -2.28 -3.57
N ARG A 21 -9.91 -1.18 -4.06
CA ARG A 21 -10.76 -0.25 -3.29
C ARG A 21 -11.96 -0.96 -2.68
N GLN A 22 -12.70 -1.75 -3.46
CA GLN A 22 -13.84 -2.51 -2.93
C GLN A 22 -13.41 -3.51 -1.85
N LEU A 23 -12.27 -4.18 -2.03
CA LEU A 23 -11.74 -5.10 -1.01
C LEU A 23 -11.29 -4.36 0.25
N LEU A 24 -10.74 -3.15 0.13
CA LEU A 24 -10.39 -2.28 1.27
C LEU A 24 -11.64 -1.87 2.04
N ILE A 25 -12.66 -1.34 1.36
CA ILE A 25 -13.93 -0.93 1.97
C ILE A 25 -14.60 -2.10 2.70
N ASN A 26 -14.50 -3.30 2.15
CA ASN A 26 -15.08 -4.51 2.74
C ASN A 26 -14.21 -5.16 3.83
N ASN A 27 -13.15 -4.48 4.31
CA ASN A 27 -12.20 -4.99 5.32
C ASN A 27 -11.62 -6.38 4.97
N LYS A 28 -11.39 -6.64 3.67
CA LYS A 28 -10.82 -7.91 3.20
C LYS A 28 -9.31 -7.87 3.04
N ILE A 29 -8.71 -6.67 3.01
CA ILE A 29 -7.27 -6.47 2.85
C ILE A 29 -6.57 -6.41 4.21
N VAL A 30 -5.42 -7.06 4.30
CA VAL A 30 -4.45 -6.90 5.38
C VAL A 30 -3.10 -6.49 4.82
N THR A 31 -2.30 -5.81 5.64
CA THR A 31 -0.96 -5.34 5.27
C THR A 31 0.02 -5.72 6.36
N HIS A 32 1.18 -6.23 5.95
CA HIS A 32 2.26 -6.57 6.86
C HIS A 32 3.13 -5.34 7.16
N GLN A 33 3.71 -5.26 8.36
CA GLN A 33 4.51 -4.09 8.77
C GLN A 33 5.73 -3.86 7.88
N LEU A 34 6.31 -4.92 7.29
CA LEU A 34 7.42 -4.80 6.34
C LEU A 34 7.00 -4.12 5.03
N VAL A 35 5.79 -4.37 4.52
CA VAL A 35 5.24 -3.69 3.32
C VAL A 35 5.12 -2.19 3.57
N ILE A 36 4.69 -1.79 4.78
CA ILE A 36 4.66 -0.37 5.19
C ILE A 36 6.08 0.22 5.19
N GLY A 37 7.06 -0.55 5.69
CA GLY A 37 8.48 -0.15 5.68
C GLY A 37 9.01 0.06 4.27
N GLU A 38 8.71 -0.85 3.33
CA GLU A 38 9.11 -0.72 1.93
C GLU A 38 8.50 0.53 1.26
N LEU A 39 7.19 0.76 1.46
CA LEU A 39 6.52 1.97 0.97
C LEU A 39 7.15 3.25 1.54
N ALA A 40 7.46 3.25 2.84
CA ALA A 40 8.15 4.37 3.47
C ALA A 40 9.53 4.58 2.83
N CYS A 41 10.32 3.51 2.67
CA CYS A 41 11.65 3.56 2.05
C CYS A 41 11.59 4.09 0.61
N GLY A 42 10.58 3.69 -0.17
CA GLY A 42 10.34 4.19 -1.53
C GLY A 42 10.10 5.70 -1.62
N ASN A 43 9.71 6.36 -0.52
CA ASN A 43 9.43 7.80 -0.46
C ASN A 43 10.45 8.60 0.36
N ILE A 44 11.64 8.06 0.67
CA ILE A 44 12.68 8.73 1.49
C ILE A 44 13.03 10.13 0.97
N LYS A 45 13.18 10.28 -0.36
CA LYS A 45 13.58 11.56 -0.99
C LYS A 45 12.59 12.70 -0.74
N ASN A 46 11.34 12.38 -0.39
CA ASN A 46 10.27 13.35 -0.16
C ASN A 46 9.87 13.45 1.33
N ARG A 47 10.65 12.88 2.25
CA ARG A 47 10.38 13.04 3.69
C ARG A 47 10.97 14.37 4.17
N LEU A 48 10.13 15.17 4.82
CA LEU A 48 10.53 16.48 5.38
C LEU A 48 11.28 16.35 6.71
N VAL A 49 11.15 15.22 7.40
CA VAL A 49 11.75 14.98 8.72
C VAL A 49 12.12 13.49 8.83
N PHE A 50 13.23 13.21 9.51
CA PHE A 50 13.69 11.85 9.85
C PHE A 50 13.25 11.46 11.25
#